data_AF-A0A965FRB4-F1
#
_entry.id   AF-A0A965FRB4-F1
#
_cell.length_a   1.000
_cell.length_b   1.000
_cell.length_c   1.000
_cell.angle_alpha   90.00
_cell.angle_beta   90.00
_cell.angle_gamma   90.00
#
_symmetry.space_group_name_H-M   'P 1'
#
loop_
_entity.id
_entity.type
_entity.pdbx_description
1 polymer ?
#
loop_
_entity_poly.entity_id
_entity_poly.type
_entity_poly.pdbx_seq_one_letter_code
_entity_poly.pdbx_strand_id
1 'polypeptide(L)'
;FSKEERERVTYHTWELLQHVRFTYYFFLDNCAYRMAELLEMAWTDGRRLNRPMALWAIPVYAVHNLKAMKADGEDLLGSPKLIPSRQRRLNQSVSELNDDEKHWLHRLILGEMKLEDPNFLNHEKTRQARILDAWIDYLQFKHEGKFEGETAKLRSSILLKRSKLPILEPSSETEDPPDPSLGTRPTRFRLAGVSHEAMSPALELGVWTSHHDLLGDEAGHLNNAELVTLDLRLHLRDNSSHLDSLTLFSIQNLAGNPTGVPGDRSLSWRVKGGWDRQHFNCYDCLQFHLQGGLGISYSMGGHDVEYAFLDLFGKSINHSWDTTSWGLAPHIGMLWEILDGWKIRLEGGWYRSYSGPVMDHGKALAHQRWTLSQNLDLRLEYDQIHDTREGKLALNFYW
;
A
#
# COMPACT_ATOMS: atom_id res chain seq x y z
N PHE A 1 -8.81 25.19 15.76
CA PHE A 1 -9.97 24.99 16.65
C PHE A 1 -9.91 25.92 17.84
N SER A 2 -11.03 26.59 18.15
CA SER A 2 -11.24 27.35 19.39
C SER A 2 -11.27 26.43 20.62
N LYS A 3 -11.38 27.00 21.83
CA LYS A 3 -11.55 26.20 23.04
C LYS A 3 -12.85 25.40 23.03
N GLU A 4 -13.97 26.04 22.69
CA GLU A 4 -15.30 25.42 22.62
C GLU A 4 -15.36 24.30 21.58
N GLU A 5 -14.76 24.52 20.41
CA GLU A 5 -14.67 23.50 19.35
C GLU A 5 -13.91 22.25 19.82
N ARG A 6 -12.79 22.44 20.54
CA ARG A 6 -12.02 21.32 21.13
C ARG A 6 -12.79 20.60 22.23
N GLU A 7 -13.53 21.33 23.06
CA GLU A 7 -14.36 20.74 24.13
C GLU A 7 -15.46 19.86 23.53
N ARG A 8 -16.15 20.30 22.47
CA ARG A 8 -17.17 19.49 21.79
C ARG A 8 -16.62 18.16 21.26
N VAL A 9 -15.50 18.22 20.54
CA VAL A 9 -14.83 17.00 20.04
C VAL A 9 -14.41 16.09 21.20
N THR A 10 -13.89 16.66 22.30
CA THR A 10 -13.44 15.91 23.47
C THR A 10 -14.61 15.22 24.19
N TYR A 11 -15.71 15.93 24.41
CA TYR A 11 -16.90 15.36 25.05
C TYR A 11 -17.52 14.27 24.20
N HIS A 12 -17.63 14.48 22.89
CA HIS A 12 -18.10 13.43 22.00
C HIS A 12 -17.16 12.22 21.97
N THR A 13 -15.84 12.44 21.97
CA THR A 13 -14.86 11.34 22.11
C THR A 13 -15.10 10.54 23.38
N TRP A 14 -15.37 11.20 24.51
CA TRP A 14 -15.67 10.52 25.78
C TRP A 14 -16.94 9.68 25.72
N GLU A 15 -17.99 10.17 25.05
CA GLU A 15 -19.22 9.40 24.79
C GLU A 15 -18.92 8.14 23.97
N LEU A 16 -18.11 8.26 22.91
CA LEU A 16 -17.72 7.13 22.06
C LEU A 16 -16.90 6.07 22.82
N LEU A 17 -16.11 6.47 23.81
CA LEU A 17 -15.34 5.55 24.66
C LEU A 17 -16.22 4.72 25.60
N GLN A 18 -17.51 5.06 25.79
CA GLN A 18 -18.46 4.31 26.64
C GLN A 18 -18.98 3.00 25.96
N HIS A 19 -18.11 2.29 25.25
CA HIS A 19 -18.41 1.04 24.53
C HIS A 19 -19.44 1.16 23.39
N VAL A 20 -19.45 2.29 22.68
CA VAL A 20 -20.24 2.43 21.46
C VAL A 20 -19.74 1.43 20.40
N ARG A 21 -20.68 0.73 19.76
CA ARG A 21 -20.40 -0.22 18.68
C ARG A 21 -20.88 0.35 17.36
N PHE A 22 -20.03 0.30 16.34
CA PHE A 22 -20.35 0.66 14.97
C PHE A 22 -20.29 -0.57 14.09
N THR A 23 -21.25 -0.71 13.18
CA THR A 23 -21.12 -1.66 12.07
C THR A 23 -20.13 -1.08 11.08
N TYR A 24 -19.06 -1.83 10.78
CA TYR A 24 -18.04 -1.41 9.83
C TYR A 24 -18.43 -1.83 8.42
N TYR A 25 -18.54 -0.87 7.51
CA TYR A 25 -18.64 -1.13 6.08
C TYR A 25 -17.35 -0.63 5.40
N PHE A 26 -16.84 -1.36 4.41
CA PHE A 26 -15.53 -1.05 3.84
C PHE A 26 -15.54 0.24 3.02
N PHE A 27 -16.52 0.38 2.12
CA PHE A 27 -16.60 1.52 1.21
C PHE A 27 -17.02 2.81 1.93
N LEU A 28 -18.06 2.75 2.78
CA LEU A 28 -18.62 3.87 3.52
C LEU A 28 -18.70 3.49 5.01
N ASP A 29 -18.89 4.41 5.96
CA ASP A 29 -19.02 4.07 7.39
C ASP A 29 -17.83 3.32 8.03
N ASN A 30 -16.65 3.41 7.43
CA ASN A 30 -15.40 2.90 7.98
C ASN A 30 -14.77 3.89 9.00
N CYS A 31 -13.56 3.57 9.46
CA CYS A 31 -12.81 4.40 10.40
C CYS A 31 -12.63 5.84 9.92
N ALA A 32 -12.37 6.07 8.63
CA ALA A 32 -12.18 7.43 8.10
C ALA A 32 -13.47 8.24 8.20
N TYR A 33 -14.61 7.64 7.85
CA TYR A 33 -15.91 8.28 7.98
C TYR A 33 -16.19 8.71 9.42
N ARG A 34 -15.97 7.80 10.38
CA ARG A 34 -16.22 8.05 11.81
C ARG A 34 -15.26 9.08 12.42
N MET A 35 -14.00 9.07 11.98
CA MET A 35 -13.03 10.10 12.39
C MET A 35 -13.40 11.47 11.84
N ALA A 36 -13.87 11.55 10.59
CA ALA A 36 -14.38 12.78 10.01
C ALA A 36 -15.62 13.27 10.76
N GLU A 37 -16.57 12.39 11.07
CA GLU A 37 -17.77 12.71 11.86
C GLU A 37 -17.42 13.22 13.27
N LEU A 38 -16.42 12.63 13.92
CA LEU A 38 -15.93 13.10 15.21
C LEU A 38 -15.35 14.53 15.12
N LEU A 39 -14.57 14.82 14.07
CA LEU A 39 -14.04 16.16 13.84
C LEU A 39 -15.14 17.17 13.49
N GLU A 40 -16.20 16.75 12.79
CA GLU A 40 -17.35 17.60 12.47
C GLU A 40 -18.06 18.15 13.72
N MET A 41 -17.99 17.45 14.85
CA MET A 41 -18.54 17.92 16.14
C MET A 41 -17.87 19.20 16.65
N ALA A 42 -16.71 19.57 16.11
CA ALA A 42 -16.12 20.86 16.35
C ALA A 42 -17.06 22.00 15.98
N TRP A 43 -17.92 21.83 14.98
CA TRP A 43 -18.68 22.92 14.36
C TRP A 43 -20.20 22.78 14.55
N THR A 44 -20.87 23.91 14.71
CA THR A 44 -22.35 23.99 14.84
C THR A 44 -23.03 24.68 13.67
N ASP A 45 -22.26 25.13 12.68
CA ASP A 45 -22.76 25.82 11.48
C ASP A 45 -23.12 24.85 10.34
N GLY A 46 -23.07 23.54 10.59
CA GLY A 46 -23.46 22.49 9.65
C GLY A 46 -22.40 22.12 8.62
N ARG A 47 -21.16 22.60 8.75
CA ARG A 47 -20.06 22.18 7.85
C ARG A 47 -19.72 20.70 8.02
N ARG A 48 -19.38 20.04 6.90
CA ARG A 48 -19.14 18.60 6.84
C ARG A 48 -17.82 18.28 6.13
N LEU A 49 -17.08 17.33 6.69
CA LEU A 49 -15.92 16.69 6.09
C LEU A 49 -16.35 15.52 5.20
N ASN A 50 -17.38 14.79 5.63
CA ASN A 50 -18.04 13.78 4.82
C ASN A 50 -19.00 14.47 3.83
N ARG A 51 -18.79 14.26 2.52
CA ARG A 51 -19.67 14.87 1.52
C ARG A 51 -21.06 14.23 1.54
N PRO A 52 -22.14 15.01 1.37
CA PRO A 52 -23.47 14.45 1.16
C PRO A 52 -23.46 13.52 -0.06
N MET A 53 -24.13 12.36 0.05
CA MET A 53 -24.19 11.34 -1.01
C MET A 53 -22.83 10.73 -1.42
N ALA A 54 -21.82 10.81 -0.55
CA ALA A 54 -20.57 10.10 -0.77
C ALA A 54 -20.82 8.58 -0.88
N LEU A 55 -20.33 7.97 -1.96
CA LEU A 55 -20.39 6.52 -2.17
C LEU A 55 -19.24 5.79 -1.45
N TRP A 56 -18.20 6.53 -1.06
CA TRP A 56 -17.04 6.01 -0.35
C TRP A 56 -16.44 7.04 0.62
N ALA A 57 -15.79 6.55 1.68
CA ALA A 57 -15.08 7.33 2.68
C ALA A 57 -13.65 6.80 2.84
N ILE A 58 -12.74 7.29 2.01
CA ILE A 58 -11.35 6.82 1.99
C ILE A 58 -10.52 7.69 2.96
N PRO A 59 -9.60 7.12 3.79
CA PRO A 59 -8.81 7.91 4.74
C PRO A 59 -8.13 9.15 4.17
N VAL A 60 -7.49 9.04 2.99
CA VAL A 60 -6.82 10.17 2.34
C VAL A 60 -7.82 11.27 1.93
N TYR A 61 -9.08 10.93 1.67
CA TYR A 61 -10.13 11.89 1.33
C TYR A 61 -10.41 12.85 2.48
N ALA A 62 -10.38 12.36 3.74
CA ALA A 62 -10.55 13.21 4.91
C ALA A 62 -9.42 14.24 5.03
N VAL A 63 -8.18 13.83 4.74
CA VAL A 63 -7.01 14.74 4.73
C VAL A 63 -7.15 15.80 3.63
N HIS A 64 -7.51 15.40 2.41
CA HIS A 64 -7.73 16.36 1.33
C HIS A 64 -8.89 17.33 1.59
N ASN A 65 -9.97 16.86 2.22
CA ASN A 65 -11.09 17.72 2.57
C ASN A 65 -10.70 18.70 3.68
N LEU A 66 -9.96 18.25 4.70
CA LEU A 66 -9.40 19.13 5.73
C LEU A 66 -8.47 20.20 5.14
N LYS A 67 -7.61 19.82 4.18
CA LYS A 67 -6.72 20.75 3.47
C LYS A 67 -7.49 21.80 2.66
N ALA A 68 -8.60 21.40 2.03
CA ALA A 68 -9.42 22.28 1.21
C ALA A 68 -10.36 23.19 2.03
N MET A 69 -10.59 22.86 3.30
CA MET A 69 -11.48 23.61 4.19
C MET A 69 -10.74 24.67 4.99
N LYS A 70 -11.41 25.80 5.20
CA LYS A 70 -10.97 26.87 6.08
C LYS A 70 -11.97 27.08 7.20
N ALA A 71 -11.49 27.44 8.38
CA ALA A 71 -12.33 27.88 9.49
C ALA A 71 -11.91 29.30 9.89
N ASP A 72 -12.87 30.23 9.84
CA ASP A 72 -12.65 31.64 10.20
C ASP A 72 -11.51 32.31 9.41
N GLY A 73 -11.30 31.88 8.16
CA GLY A 73 -10.24 32.38 7.28
C GLY A 73 -8.90 31.63 7.39
N GLU A 74 -8.74 30.78 8.40
CA GLU A 74 -7.52 30.02 8.68
C GLU A 74 -7.60 28.60 8.13
N ASP A 75 -6.43 28.06 7.76
CA ASP A 75 -6.31 26.67 7.32
C ASP A 75 -6.51 25.73 8.53
N LEU A 76 -7.23 24.62 8.32
CA LEU A 76 -7.51 23.66 9.39
C LEU A 76 -6.32 22.73 9.69
N LEU A 77 -5.47 22.50 8.69
CA LEU A 77 -4.27 21.68 8.84
C LEU A 77 -3.06 22.56 9.15
N GLY A 78 -2.33 22.19 10.20
CA GLY A 78 -0.98 22.70 10.45
C GLY A 78 0.09 21.84 9.76
N SER A 79 1.35 22.12 10.06
CA SER A 79 2.47 21.29 9.61
C SER A 79 2.32 19.84 10.10
N PRO A 80 2.49 18.84 9.23
CA PRO A 80 2.39 17.43 9.63
C PRO A 80 3.48 17.08 10.63
N LYS A 81 3.18 16.17 11.55
CA LYS A 81 4.14 15.58 12.49
C LYS A 81 4.07 14.07 12.39
N LEU A 82 5.20 13.44 12.10
CA LEU A 82 5.25 11.98 12.01
C LEU A 82 5.04 11.34 13.39
N ILE A 83 4.10 10.39 13.45
CA ILE A 83 4.01 9.40 14.53
C ILE A 83 4.44 8.06 13.92
N PRO A 84 5.69 7.60 14.14
CA PRO A 84 6.18 6.41 13.48
C PRO A 84 5.45 5.17 14.00
N SER A 85 5.09 4.28 13.09
CA SER A 85 4.60 2.95 13.45
C SER A 85 5.67 2.17 14.22
N ARG A 86 5.27 1.14 14.96
CA ARG A 86 6.23 0.25 15.65
C ARG A 86 7.22 -0.38 14.68
N GLN A 87 6.75 -0.77 13.49
CA GLN A 87 7.61 -1.28 12.42
C GLN A 87 8.63 -0.22 11.98
N ARG A 88 8.20 1.03 11.76
CA ARG A 88 9.13 2.10 11.33
C ARG A 88 10.20 2.37 12.38
N ARG A 89 9.85 2.39 13.67
CA ARG A 89 10.81 2.51 14.78
C ARG A 89 11.80 1.34 14.82
N LEU A 90 11.32 0.11 14.64
CA LEU A 90 12.19 -1.06 14.54
C LEU A 90 13.14 -0.95 13.34
N ASN A 91 12.63 -0.59 12.16
CA ASN A 91 13.46 -0.45 10.96
C ASN A 91 14.55 0.59 11.16
N GLN A 92 14.21 1.75 11.73
CA GLN A 92 15.15 2.82 12.03
C GLN A 92 16.21 2.38 13.04
N SER A 93 15.79 1.85 14.19
CA SER A 93 16.73 1.42 15.24
C SER A 93 17.66 0.30 14.78
N VAL A 94 17.21 -0.60 13.89
CA VAL A 94 18.06 -1.67 13.32
C VAL A 94 18.98 -1.14 12.21
N SER A 95 18.54 -0.17 11.40
CA SER A 95 19.41 0.41 10.36
C SER A 95 20.62 1.16 10.94
N GLU A 96 20.50 1.67 12.16
CA GLU A 96 21.58 2.37 12.90
C GLU A 96 22.60 1.41 13.53
N LEU A 97 22.34 0.10 13.51
CA LEU A 97 23.26 -0.92 14.02
C LEU A 97 24.26 -1.33 12.95
N ASN A 98 25.53 -1.46 13.32
CA ASN A 98 26.50 -2.16 12.48
C ASN A 98 26.29 -3.68 12.51
N ASP A 99 26.99 -4.41 11.65
CA ASP A 99 26.80 -5.86 11.50
C ASP A 99 27.06 -6.64 12.79
N ASP A 100 28.08 -6.25 13.56
CA ASP A 100 28.33 -6.88 14.84
C ASP A 100 27.19 -6.59 15.83
N GLU A 101 26.71 -5.35 15.91
CA GLU A 101 25.58 -4.97 16.77
C GLU A 101 24.30 -5.71 16.42
N LYS A 102 24.01 -5.89 15.12
CA LYS A 102 22.91 -6.74 14.65
C LYS A 102 23.09 -8.18 15.09
N HIS A 103 24.31 -8.72 15.04
CA HIS A 103 24.61 -10.06 15.53
C HIS A 103 24.31 -10.18 17.04
N TRP A 104 24.68 -9.20 17.86
CA TRP A 104 24.33 -9.18 19.29
C TRP A 104 22.82 -9.11 19.53
N LEU A 105 22.13 -8.25 18.78
CA LEU A 105 20.66 -8.15 18.84
C LEU A 105 20.01 -9.50 18.52
N HIS A 106 20.48 -10.21 17.49
CA HIS A 106 19.96 -11.53 17.13
C HIS A 106 20.11 -12.54 18.27
N ARG A 107 21.31 -12.63 18.86
CA ARG A 107 21.58 -13.57 19.97
C ARG A 107 20.71 -13.29 21.19
N LEU A 108 20.47 -12.00 21.50
CA LEU A 108 19.56 -11.59 22.58
C LEU A 108 18.10 -11.95 22.27
N ILE A 109 17.64 -11.71 21.03
CA ILE A 109 16.27 -12.04 20.59
C ILE A 109 16.02 -13.56 20.63
N LEU A 110 17.00 -14.35 20.19
CA LEU A 110 16.91 -15.82 20.17
C LEU A 110 17.10 -16.46 21.55
N GLY A 111 17.46 -15.67 22.58
CA GLY A 111 17.72 -16.18 23.92
C GLY A 111 19.01 -17.01 24.04
N GLU A 112 19.89 -16.96 23.03
CA GLU A 112 21.21 -17.59 23.03
C GLU A 112 22.19 -16.90 24.01
N MET A 113 21.78 -15.75 24.52
CA MET A 113 22.52 -14.93 25.45
C MET A 113 21.58 -14.18 26.40
N LYS A 114 22.05 -13.95 27.62
CA LYS A 114 21.34 -13.16 28.63
C LYS A 114 21.83 -11.71 28.66
N LEU A 115 20.99 -10.81 29.14
CA LEU A 115 21.31 -9.38 29.31
C LEU A 115 22.52 -9.14 30.24
N GLU A 116 22.81 -10.11 31.12
CA GLU A 116 23.93 -10.09 32.06
C GLU A 116 25.23 -10.68 31.52
N ASP A 117 25.28 -11.10 30.25
CA ASP A 117 26.48 -11.70 29.67
C ASP A 117 27.69 -10.74 29.76
N PRO A 118 28.81 -11.14 30.38
CA PRO A 118 29.98 -10.28 30.54
C PRO A 118 30.51 -9.70 29.22
N ASN A 119 30.41 -10.46 28.12
CA ASN A 119 30.86 -9.99 26.81
C ASN A 119 29.97 -8.86 26.29
N PHE A 120 28.66 -8.95 26.50
CA PHE A 120 27.73 -7.85 26.17
C PHE A 120 28.01 -6.63 27.05
N LEU A 121 28.23 -6.85 28.35
CA LEU A 121 28.47 -5.79 29.32
C LEU A 121 29.80 -5.04 29.11
N ASN A 122 30.79 -5.69 28.47
CA ASN A 122 32.09 -5.13 28.17
C ASN A 122 32.11 -4.24 26.91
N HIS A 123 31.03 -4.21 26.12
CA HIS A 123 30.91 -3.26 25.02
C HIS A 123 30.86 -1.82 25.52
N GLU A 124 31.18 -0.88 24.65
CA GLU A 124 30.98 0.55 24.91
C GLU A 124 29.51 0.82 25.31
N LYS A 125 29.30 1.77 26.23
CA LYS A 125 27.96 2.09 26.75
C LYS A 125 26.99 2.56 25.67
N THR A 126 27.48 3.28 24.67
CA THR A 126 26.70 3.74 23.50
C THR A 126 26.24 2.56 22.64
N ARG A 127 27.13 1.58 22.41
CA ARG A 127 26.81 0.33 21.70
C ARG A 127 25.78 -0.51 22.45
N GLN A 128 25.94 -0.65 23.77
CA GLN A 128 24.91 -1.29 24.60
C GLN A 128 23.56 -0.59 24.44
N ALA A 129 23.54 0.74 24.48
CA ALA A 129 22.30 1.52 24.37
C ALA A 129 21.58 1.27 23.04
N ARG A 130 22.29 1.34 21.91
CA ARG A 130 21.71 1.11 20.58
C ARG A 130 21.10 -0.28 20.44
N ILE A 131 21.81 -1.31 20.89
CA ILE A 131 21.31 -2.70 20.85
C ILE A 131 20.06 -2.85 21.72
N LEU A 132 20.03 -2.26 22.92
CA LEU A 132 18.87 -2.36 23.80
C LEU A 132 17.66 -1.56 23.27
N ASP A 133 17.88 -0.39 22.65
CA ASP A 133 16.81 0.40 22.03
C ASP A 133 16.16 -0.37 20.87
N ALA A 134 16.98 -0.97 19.99
CA ALA A 134 16.48 -1.85 18.92
C ALA A 134 15.74 -3.08 19.47
N TRP A 135 16.20 -3.66 20.59
CA TRP A 135 15.51 -4.79 21.22
C TRP A 135 14.17 -4.37 21.84
N ILE A 136 14.07 -3.18 22.43
CA ILE A 136 12.82 -2.61 22.94
C ILE A 136 11.83 -2.38 21.79
N ASP A 137 12.27 -1.84 20.65
CA ASP A 137 11.43 -1.65 19.47
C ASP A 137 11.01 -2.99 18.84
N TYR A 138 11.90 -4.00 18.84
CA TYR A 138 11.55 -5.36 18.42
C TYR A 138 10.42 -5.95 19.28
N LEU A 139 10.51 -5.82 20.60
CA LEU A 139 9.46 -6.31 21.51
C LEU A 139 8.15 -5.56 21.29
N GLN A 140 8.21 -4.24 21.08
CA GLN A 140 7.01 -3.45 20.76
C GLN A 140 6.36 -3.91 19.46
N PHE A 141 7.16 -4.15 18.41
CA PHE A 141 6.69 -4.64 17.13
C PHE A 141 6.04 -6.02 17.27
N LYS A 142 6.80 -7.01 17.77
CA LYS A 142 6.38 -8.42 17.86
C LYS A 142 5.13 -8.64 18.71
N HIS A 143 4.98 -7.86 19.78
CA HIS A 143 3.86 -8.01 20.70
C HIS A 143 2.77 -6.94 20.53
N GLU A 144 2.83 -6.14 19.46
CA GLU A 144 1.88 -5.05 19.22
C GLU A 144 1.69 -4.15 20.47
N GLY A 145 2.78 -3.93 21.20
CA GLY A 145 2.83 -3.18 22.46
C GLY A 145 1.96 -3.72 23.60
N LYS A 146 1.46 -4.95 23.50
CA LYS A 146 0.76 -5.66 24.57
C LYS A 146 1.76 -6.57 25.29
N PHE A 147 2.10 -6.23 26.52
CA PHE A 147 3.13 -6.94 27.27
C PHE A 147 2.52 -7.66 28.47
N GLU A 148 2.62 -8.99 28.49
CA GLU A 148 2.08 -9.83 29.55
C GLU A 148 3.12 -10.88 30.00
N GLY A 149 2.94 -11.42 31.21
CA GLY A 149 3.75 -12.51 31.74
C GLY A 149 5.26 -12.27 31.68
N GLU A 150 6.00 -13.23 31.12
CA GLU A 150 7.46 -13.18 30.99
C GLU A 150 7.94 -12.05 30.06
N THR A 151 7.20 -11.72 29.01
CA THR A 151 7.56 -10.61 28.10
C THR A 151 7.57 -9.28 28.85
N ALA A 152 6.62 -9.05 29.75
CA ALA A 152 6.59 -7.85 30.57
C ALA A 152 7.81 -7.77 31.51
N LYS A 153 8.21 -8.90 32.13
CA LYS A 153 9.40 -8.97 32.99
C LYS A 153 10.69 -8.72 32.20
N LEU A 154 10.82 -9.35 31.03
CA LEU A 154 11.96 -9.15 30.13
C LEU A 154 12.09 -7.69 29.72
N ARG A 155 10.99 -7.08 29.24
CA ARG A 155 10.95 -5.67 28.86
C ARG A 155 11.37 -4.76 30.02
N SER A 156 10.84 -4.98 31.23
CA SER A 156 11.22 -4.21 32.42
C SER A 156 12.71 -4.34 32.75
N SER A 157 13.29 -5.54 32.58
CA SER A 157 14.72 -5.77 32.81
C SER A 157 15.59 -5.02 31.80
N ILE A 158 15.20 -5.05 30.53
CA ILE A 158 15.87 -4.30 29.46
C ILE A 158 15.80 -2.79 29.73
N LEU A 159 14.61 -2.27 30.07
CA LEU A 159 14.42 -0.85 30.39
C LEU A 159 15.25 -0.40 31.61
N LEU A 160 15.34 -1.23 32.65
CA LEU A 160 16.17 -0.95 33.83
C LEU A 160 17.66 -0.90 33.48
N LYS A 161 18.10 -1.73 32.53
CA LYS A 161 19.49 -1.68 32.05
C LYS A 161 19.71 -0.44 31.19
N ARG A 162 18.78 -0.16 30.28
CA ARG A 162 18.84 0.97 29.35
C ARG A 162 18.86 2.32 30.07
N SER A 163 18.16 2.46 31.19
CA SER A 163 18.12 3.70 31.99
C SER A 163 19.46 4.07 32.64
N LYS A 164 20.42 3.16 32.70
CA LYS A 164 21.78 3.37 33.23
C LYS A 164 22.82 3.67 32.14
N LEU A 165 22.38 3.75 30.88
CA LEU A 165 23.22 3.98 29.72
C LEU A 165 23.03 5.42 29.21
N PRO A 166 24.00 5.99 28.46
CA PRO A 166 23.90 7.35 27.95
C PRO A 166 22.64 7.55 27.11
N ILE A 167 22.15 8.79 27.09
CA ILE A 167 21.13 9.21 26.13
C ILE A 167 21.79 9.22 24.76
N LEU A 168 21.13 8.60 23.77
CA LEU A 168 21.58 8.65 22.39
C LEU A 168 20.96 9.88 21.74
N GLU A 169 21.76 10.61 20.97
CA GLU A 169 21.22 11.64 20.11
C GLU A 169 20.39 10.97 19.00
N PRO A 170 19.20 11.49 18.66
CA PRO A 170 18.43 10.99 17.53
C PRO A 170 19.27 11.06 16.27
N SER A 171 19.32 9.96 15.51
CA SER A 171 19.89 10.02 14.16
C SER A 171 19.07 10.99 13.30
N SER A 172 19.75 11.89 12.60
CA SER A 172 19.12 12.85 11.68
C SER A 172 18.77 12.24 10.31
N GLU A 173 18.99 10.93 10.13
CA GLU A 173 19.13 10.33 8.79
C GLU A 173 17.84 9.74 8.21
N THR A 174 16.79 9.51 9.00
CA THR A 174 15.53 9.00 8.43
C THR A 174 14.65 10.15 7.95
N GLU A 175 14.52 10.26 6.63
CA GLU A 175 13.58 11.19 6.01
C GLU A 175 12.14 10.80 6.37
N ASP A 176 11.35 11.81 6.76
CA ASP A 176 9.93 11.63 6.99
C ASP A 176 9.24 11.25 5.67
N PRO A 177 8.21 10.37 5.70
CA PRO A 177 7.43 10.13 4.50
C PRO A 177 6.79 11.43 4.00
N PRO A 178 6.51 11.52 2.69
CA PRO A 178 5.85 12.70 2.13
C PRO A 178 4.53 12.99 2.83
N ASP A 179 4.21 14.28 2.94
CA ASP A 179 2.96 14.75 3.53
C ASP A 179 1.77 14.08 2.81
N PRO A 180 0.89 13.35 3.54
CA PRO A 180 -0.28 12.69 2.95
C PRO A 180 -1.21 13.66 2.21
N SER A 181 -1.14 14.96 2.52
CA SER A 181 -1.91 16.01 1.86
C SER A 181 -1.45 16.30 0.42
N LEU A 182 -0.27 15.80 0.03
CA LEU A 182 0.31 15.94 -1.30
C LEU A 182 -0.02 14.77 -2.25
N GLY A 183 -0.57 13.67 -1.74
CA GLY A 183 -0.96 12.53 -2.57
C GLY A 183 -2.09 12.80 -3.55
N THR A 184 -2.32 11.84 -4.44
CA THR A 184 -3.44 11.88 -5.39
C THR A 184 -4.75 11.60 -4.69
N ARG A 185 -5.83 12.22 -5.16
CA ARG A 185 -7.18 11.81 -4.76
C ARG A 185 -7.50 10.39 -5.27
N PRO A 186 -8.33 9.60 -4.57
CA PRO A 186 -8.47 8.17 -4.85
C PRO A 186 -9.31 7.84 -6.11
N THR A 187 -10.19 8.74 -6.54
CA THR A 187 -10.98 8.53 -7.76
C THR A 187 -10.13 8.91 -8.96
N ARG A 188 -10.09 8.09 -10.01
CA ARG A 188 -9.39 8.43 -11.26
C ARG A 188 -10.35 8.34 -12.43
N PHE A 189 -10.30 9.35 -13.27
CA PHE A 189 -10.82 9.33 -14.63
C PHE A 189 -9.68 9.21 -15.61
N ARG A 190 -9.85 8.41 -16.65
CA ARG A 190 -8.82 8.07 -17.61
C ARG A 190 -9.32 8.26 -19.03
N LEU A 191 -8.47 8.87 -19.85
CA LEU A 191 -8.66 8.99 -21.30
C LEU A 191 -7.40 8.46 -21.98
N ALA A 192 -7.51 7.45 -22.86
CA ALA A 192 -6.33 6.92 -23.55
C ALA A 192 -6.56 6.69 -25.03
N GLY A 193 -5.51 6.90 -25.83
CA GLY A 193 -5.43 6.36 -27.19
C GLY A 193 -4.87 4.93 -27.14
N VAL A 194 -5.55 3.99 -27.80
CA VAL A 194 -5.18 2.57 -27.85
C VAL A 194 -4.78 2.20 -29.27
N SER A 195 -3.64 1.53 -29.41
CA SER A 195 -3.12 1.03 -30.67
C SER A 195 -2.84 -0.47 -30.57
N HIS A 196 -3.13 -1.19 -31.65
CA HIS A 196 -2.93 -2.63 -31.77
C HIS A 196 -2.49 -2.94 -33.20
N GLU A 197 -1.68 -3.98 -33.39
CA GLU A 197 -1.11 -4.32 -34.72
C GLU A 197 -2.19 -4.74 -35.73
N ALA A 198 -3.18 -5.53 -35.31
CA ALA A 198 -4.22 -6.13 -36.18
C ALA A 198 -5.62 -5.52 -36.06
N MET A 199 -5.83 -4.49 -35.23
CA MET A 199 -7.14 -3.90 -34.99
C MET A 199 -7.08 -2.39 -35.24
N SER A 200 -8.24 -1.77 -35.46
CA SER A 200 -8.29 -0.31 -35.55
C SER A 200 -7.77 0.36 -34.26
N PRO A 201 -7.40 1.63 -34.27
CA PRO A 201 -7.22 2.38 -33.03
C PRO A 201 -8.53 2.48 -32.24
N ALA A 202 -8.44 2.68 -30.93
CA ALA A 202 -9.60 2.95 -30.08
C ALA A 202 -9.32 4.10 -29.11
N LEU A 203 -10.40 4.71 -28.64
CA LEU A 203 -10.38 5.62 -27.50
C LEU A 203 -10.80 4.84 -26.25
N GLU A 204 -9.98 4.83 -25.21
CA GLU A 204 -10.31 4.24 -23.91
C GLU A 204 -10.87 5.31 -22.97
N LEU A 205 -12.03 5.03 -22.37
CA LEU A 205 -12.55 5.75 -21.22
C LEU A 205 -12.46 4.85 -20.00
N GLY A 206 -11.86 5.35 -18.92
CA GLY A 206 -11.70 4.59 -17.69
C GLY A 206 -12.16 5.37 -16.47
N VAL A 207 -12.69 4.65 -15.48
CA VAL A 207 -12.96 5.19 -14.15
C VAL A 207 -12.64 4.12 -13.11
N TRP A 208 -11.96 4.53 -12.03
CA TRP A 208 -11.84 3.68 -10.84
C TRP A 208 -12.25 4.42 -9.57
N THR A 209 -12.57 3.65 -8.53
CA THR A 209 -13.05 4.19 -7.24
C THR A 209 -12.01 4.17 -6.12
N SER A 210 -10.81 3.64 -6.35
CA SER A 210 -9.93 3.22 -5.25
C SER A 210 -8.54 3.85 -5.20
N HIS A 211 -8.20 4.20 -3.95
CA HIS A 211 -6.91 4.36 -3.29
C HIS A 211 -5.66 4.62 -4.14
N HIS A 212 -4.99 3.60 -4.69
CA HIS A 212 -3.63 3.74 -5.22
C HIS A 212 -3.18 2.47 -5.97
N ASP A 213 -2.47 2.62 -7.09
CA ASP A 213 -1.81 1.51 -7.80
C ASP A 213 -0.29 1.55 -7.67
N LEU A 214 0.43 0.50 -8.05
CA LEU A 214 1.91 0.46 -7.85
C LEU A 214 2.68 1.57 -8.57
N LEU A 215 2.07 2.20 -9.58
CA LEU A 215 2.63 3.34 -10.28
C LEU A 215 2.16 4.68 -9.70
N GLY A 216 1.24 4.73 -8.74
CA GLY A 216 0.73 5.98 -8.19
C GLY A 216 1.78 6.77 -7.41
N ASP A 217 1.37 7.95 -6.93
CA ASP A 217 2.11 8.70 -5.92
C ASP A 217 1.85 8.09 -4.54
N GLU A 218 2.92 7.75 -3.83
CA GLU A 218 2.85 7.06 -2.54
C GLU A 218 2.56 7.99 -1.37
N ALA A 219 2.49 9.32 -1.59
CA ALA A 219 2.13 10.26 -0.54
C ALA A 219 0.74 9.95 0.07
N GLY A 220 0.73 9.57 1.35
CA GLY A 220 -0.48 9.14 2.06
C GLY A 220 -0.87 7.68 1.84
N HIS A 221 -0.04 6.90 1.15
CA HIS A 221 -0.23 5.48 0.89
C HIS A 221 0.93 4.65 1.47
N LEU A 222 0.74 3.33 1.55
CA LEU A 222 1.83 2.42 1.88
C LEU A 222 2.71 2.23 0.64
N ASN A 223 4.02 2.40 0.80
CA ASN A 223 4.97 2.20 -0.30
C ASN A 223 4.87 0.78 -0.85
N ASN A 224 5.02 0.62 -2.16
CA ASN A 224 5.00 -0.66 -2.86
C ASN A 224 3.72 -1.50 -2.62
N ALA A 225 2.60 -0.82 -2.35
CA ALA A 225 1.31 -1.44 -2.18
C ALA A 225 0.26 -0.87 -3.16
N GLU A 226 -0.63 -1.76 -3.59
CA GLU A 226 -1.73 -1.46 -4.48
C GLU A 226 -3.05 -1.87 -3.82
N LEU A 227 -4.04 -0.99 -3.95
CA LEU A 227 -5.43 -1.24 -3.65
C LEU A 227 -6.27 -0.53 -4.72
N VAL A 228 -6.66 -1.29 -5.75
CA VAL A 228 -7.57 -0.84 -6.80
C VAL A 228 -8.91 -1.55 -6.63
N THR A 229 -10.03 -0.81 -6.73
CA THR A 229 -11.39 -1.33 -6.67
C THR A 229 -12.26 -0.66 -7.72
N LEU A 230 -13.11 -1.46 -8.35
CA LEU A 230 -14.04 -1.04 -9.41
C LEU A 230 -13.36 -0.20 -10.51
N ASP A 231 -12.26 -0.70 -11.10
CA ASP A 231 -11.63 -0.11 -12.29
C ASP A 231 -12.35 -0.61 -13.54
N LEU A 232 -13.16 0.26 -14.15
CA LEU A 232 -13.90 0.03 -15.38
C LEU A 232 -13.17 0.68 -16.54
N ARG A 233 -12.92 -0.07 -17.62
CA ARG A 233 -12.34 0.44 -18.87
C ARG A 233 -13.20 0.07 -20.06
N LEU A 234 -13.57 1.08 -20.86
CA LEU A 234 -14.38 0.93 -22.07
C LEU A 234 -13.56 1.38 -23.27
N HIS A 235 -13.57 0.59 -24.35
CA HIS A 235 -12.97 0.97 -25.63
C HIS A 235 -14.06 1.42 -26.60
N LEU A 236 -13.92 2.64 -27.11
CA LEU A 236 -14.78 3.26 -28.10
C LEU A 236 -14.07 3.23 -29.47
N ARG A 237 -14.76 2.68 -30.46
CA ARG A 237 -14.37 2.65 -31.87
C ARG A 237 -15.53 3.22 -32.69
N ASP A 238 -15.29 3.54 -33.95
CA ASP A 238 -16.21 4.30 -34.82
C ASP A 238 -17.71 4.00 -34.61
N ASN A 239 -18.09 2.71 -34.55
CA ASN A 239 -19.49 2.29 -34.39
C ASN A 239 -19.72 1.28 -33.25
N SER A 240 -18.76 1.10 -32.34
CA SER A 240 -18.91 0.10 -31.28
C SER A 240 -18.22 0.51 -29.98
N SER A 241 -18.84 0.14 -28.87
CA SER A 241 -18.24 0.22 -27.54
C SER A 241 -18.11 -1.19 -26.96
N HIS A 242 -16.94 -1.49 -26.42
CA HIS A 242 -16.67 -2.79 -25.80
C HIS A 242 -16.12 -2.58 -24.39
N LEU A 243 -16.51 -3.47 -23.49
CA LEU A 243 -15.88 -3.58 -22.18
C LEU A 243 -14.49 -4.19 -22.36
N ASP A 244 -13.45 -3.41 -22.09
CA ASP A 244 -12.07 -3.92 -22.10
C ASP A 244 -11.79 -4.69 -20.82
N SER A 245 -12.10 -4.07 -19.68
CA SER A 245 -11.90 -4.69 -18.38
C SER A 245 -12.78 -4.08 -17.30
N LEU A 246 -13.11 -4.92 -16.31
CA LEU A 246 -13.72 -4.52 -15.05
C LEU A 246 -12.98 -5.22 -13.90
N THR A 247 -12.09 -4.50 -13.22
CA THR A 247 -11.43 -5.02 -12.01
C THR A 247 -12.28 -4.71 -10.79
N LEU A 248 -12.78 -5.74 -10.11
CA LEU A 248 -13.52 -5.56 -8.87
C LEU A 248 -12.58 -5.17 -7.74
N PHE A 249 -11.48 -5.89 -7.63
CA PHE A 249 -10.40 -5.62 -6.68
C PHE A 249 -9.06 -6.10 -7.24
N SER A 250 -8.01 -5.33 -6.96
CA SER A 250 -6.61 -5.71 -7.13
C SER A 250 -5.89 -5.23 -5.88
N ILE A 251 -5.37 -6.16 -5.10
CA ILE A 251 -4.64 -5.88 -3.87
C ILE A 251 -3.29 -6.56 -4.00
N GLN A 252 -2.23 -5.79 -3.82
CA GLN A 252 -0.88 -6.30 -3.87
C GLN A 252 -0.05 -5.58 -2.82
N ASN A 253 0.74 -6.35 -2.07
CA ASN A 253 1.68 -5.83 -1.11
C ASN A 253 3.04 -6.46 -1.38
N LEU A 254 3.99 -5.66 -1.85
CA LEU A 254 5.39 -6.06 -1.96
C LEU A 254 6.03 -5.82 -0.60
N ALA A 255 6.38 -6.91 0.09
CA ALA A 255 7.05 -6.80 1.37
C ALA A 255 8.37 -6.03 1.20
N GLY A 256 8.56 -5.00 2.03
CA GLY A 256 9.81 -4.25 2.06
C GLY A 256 10.99 -5.09 2.53
N ASN A 257 12.20 -4.53 2.43
CA ASN A 257 13.42 -5.20 2.87
C ASN A 257 13.32 -5.56 4.37
N PRO A 258 13.51 -6.85 4.74
CA PRO A 258 13.58 -7.22 6.15
C PRO A 258 14.81 -6.55 6.77
N THR A 259 14.67 -6.10 8.01
CA THR A 259 15.79 -5.57 8.81
C THR A 259 16.84 -6.62 9.13
N GLY A 260 16.50 -7.90 8.96
CA GLY A 260 17.33 -9.08 9.23
C GLY A 260 17.02 -9.73 10.58
N VAL A 261 16.25 -9.07 11.46
CA VAL A 261 15.97 -9.57 12.80
C VAL A 261 14.96 -10.72 12.79
N PRO A 262 15.07 -11.68 13.73
CA PRO A 262 14.19 -12.86 13.73
C PRO A 262 12.69 -12.53 13.76
N GLY A 263 11.98 -12.88 12.69
CA GLY A 263 10.52 -12.72 12.57
C GLY A 263 10.05 -11.40 11.95
N ASP A 264 10.95 -10.62 11.35
CA ASP A 264 10.59 -9.40 10.60
C ASP A 264 10.27 -9.65 9.12
N ARG A 265 10.50 -10.86 8.63
CA ARG A 265 10.25 -11.24 7.24
C ARG A 265 8.76 -11.36 6.99
N SER A 266 8.24 -10.48 6.15
CA SER A 266 6.89 -10.59 5.59
C SER A 266 6.97 -11.17 4.18
N LEU A 267 6.02 -12.03 3.82
CA LEU A 267 5.87 -12.47 2.44
C LEU A 267 5.14 -11.40 1.64
N SER A 268 5.53 -11.23 0.38
CA SER A 268 4.75 -10.46 -0.58
C SER A 268 3.53 -11.29 -0.96
N TRP A 269 2.41 -10.64 -1.20
CA TRP A 269 1.18 -11.32 -1.57
C TRP A 269 0.35 -10.46 -2.50
N ARG A 270 -0.49 -11.10 -3.31
CA ARG A 270 -1.42 -10.42 -4.18
C ARG A 270 -2.70 -11.21 -4.38
N VAL A 271 -3.79 -10.49 -4.67
CA VAL A 271 -5.06 -11.05 -5.08
C VAL A 271 -5.74 -10.09 -6.05
N LYS A 272 -6.29 -10.62 -7.14
CA LYS A 272 -6.98 -9.82 -8.16
C LYS A 272 -8.19 -10.58 -8.70
N GLY A 273 -9.31 -9.90 -8.81
CA GLY A 273 -10.55 -10.44 -9.35
C GLY A 273 -11.27 -9.45 -10.26
N GLY A 274 -11.80 -9.94 -11.38
CA GLY A 274 -12.49 -9.11 -12.34
C GLY A 274 -12.74 -9.78 -13.68
N TRP A 275 -12.97 -8.96 -14.69
CA TRP A 275 -13.11 -9.36 -16.07
C TRP A 275 -12.07 -8.68 -16.94
N ASP A 276 -11.43 -9.45 -17.81
CA ASP A 276 -10.51 -8.95 -18.82
C ASP A 276 -10.68 -9.72 -20.14
N ARG A 277 -10.10 -9.20 -21.22
CA ARG A 277 -10.08 -9.89 -22.51
C ARG A 277 -9.05 -11.02 -22.48
N GLN A 278 -9.42 -12.17 -23.05
CA GLN A 278 -8.50 -13.31 -23.23
C GLN A 278 -7.29 -12.96 -24.11
N HIS A 279 -7.53 -12.21 -25.18
CA HIS A 279 -6.53 -11.77 -26.14
C HIS A 279 -6.86 -10.34 -26.55
N PHE A 280 -5.85 -9.55 -26.87
CA PHE A 280 -6.10 -8.15 -27.25
C PHE A 280 -6.80 -8.05 -28.61
N ASN A 281 -6.67 -9.03 -29.49
CA ASN A 281 -7.32 -9.04 -30.82
C ASN A 281 -8.78 -9.53 -30.83
N CYS A 282 -9.40 -9.77 -29.67
CA CYS A 282 -10.79 -10.25 -29.58
C CYS A 282 -11.66 -9.34 -28.72
N TYR A 283 -12.70 -8.75 -29.33
CA TYR A 283 -13.60 -7.82 -28.66
C TYR A 283 -14.58 -8.50 -27.68
N ASP A 284 -15.08 -9.68 -28.04
CA ASP A 284 -16.15 -10.36 -27.28
C ASP A 284 -15.60 -11.50 -26.40
N CYS A 285 -14.27 -11.62 -26.29
CA CYS A 285 -13.62 -12.67 -25.49
C CYS A 285 -13.38 -12.24 -24.04
N LEU A 286 -14.40 -11.64 -23.41
CA LEU A 286 -14.32 -11.28 -21.99
C LEU A 286 -14.38 -12.56 -21.14
N GLN A 287 -13.45 -12.70 -20.21
CA GLN A 287 -13.42 -13.81 -19.25
C GLN A 287 -13.47 -13.25 -17.84
N PHE A 288 -14.12 -13.98 -16.93
CA PHE A 288 -13.93 -13.76 -15.52
C PHE A 288 -12.59 -14.36 -15.10
N HIS A 289 -11.85 -13.66 -14.25
CA HIS A 289 -10.64 -14.18 -13.64
C HIS A 289 -10.61 -13.89 -12.14
N LEU A 290 -10.06 -14.84 -11.39
CA LEU A 290 -9.65 -14.69 -10.00
C LEU A 290 -8.25 -15.27 -9.86
N GLN A 291 -7.32 -14.49 -9.35
CA GLN A 291 -5.95 -14.93 -9.12
C GLN A 291 -5.45 -14.45 -7.77
N GLY A 292 -4.61 -15.24 -7.13
CA GLY A 292 -3.95 -14.85 -5.90
C GLY A 292 -2.72 -15.70 -5.64
N GLY A 293 -1.73 -15.11 -5.00
CA GLY A 293 -0.42 -15.74 -4.87
C GLY A 293 0.42 -15.16 -3.76
N LEU A 294 1.44 -15.92 -3.42
CA LEU A 294 2.51 -15.52 -2.51
C LEU A 294 3.78 -15.27 -3.32
N GLY A 295 4.61 -14.38 -2.80
CA GLY A 295 5.82 -13.95 -3.45
C GLY A 295 6.85 -13.43 -2.49
N ILE A 296 7.95 -12.99 -3.08
CA ILE A 296 9.04 -12.31 -2.41
C ILE A 296 9.32 -11.02 -3.16
N SER A 297 9.79 -10.01 -2.44
CA SER A 297 10.32 -8.79 -3.03
C SER A 297 11.53 -8.32 -2.25
N TYR A 298 12.38 -7.56 -2.93
CA TYR A 298 13.55 -6.93 -2.37
C TYR A 298 13.87 -5.68 -3.18
N SER A 299 14.65 -4.77 -2.60
CA SER A 299 15.18 -3.59 -3.28
C SER A 299 16.70 -3.69 -3.34
N MET A 300 17.28 -3.56 -4.53
CA MET A 300 18.74 -3.56 -4.74
C MET A 300 19.35 -2.17 -4.57
N GLY A 301 18.72 -1.15 -5.14
CA GLY A 301 19.25 0.22 -5.25
C GLY A 301 18.44 1.28 -4.52
N GLY A 302 17.45 0.90 -3.72
CA GLY A 302 16.63 1.81 -2.89
C GLY A 302 15.50 2.52 -3.64
N HIS A 303 15.61 2.65 -4.95
CA HIS A 303 14.59 3.25 -5.83
C HIS A 303 13.89 2.21 -6.72
N ASP A 304 14.21 0.94 -6.52
CA ASP A 304 13.72 -0.21 -7.25
C ASP A 304 13.16 -1.25 -6.29
N VAL A 305 12.21 -2.05 -6.78
CA VAL A 305 11.71 -3.24 -6.09
C VAL A 305 11.53 -4.35 -7.10
N GLU A 306 12.40 -5.36 -7.03
CA GLU A 306 12.25 -6.62 -7.74
C GLU A 306 11.34 -7.56 -6.97
N TYR A 307 10.53 -8.32 -7.69
CA TYR A 307 9.62 -9.27 -7.08
C TYR A 307 9.40 -10.51 -7.94
N ALA A 308 9.05 -11.59 -7.26
CA ALA A 308 8.63 -12.84 -7.88
C ALA A 308 7.40 -13.39 -7.16
N PHE A 309 6.43 -13.89 -7.92
CA PHE A 309 5.18 -14.47 -7.41
C PHE A 309 4.94 -15.85 -8.00
N LEU A 310 4.28 -16.69 -7.22
CA LEU A 310 3.58 -17.87 -7.71
C LEU A 310 2.09 -17.71 -7.43
N ASP A 311 1.32 -17.47 -8.49
CA ASP A 311 -0.13 -17.33 -8.38
C ASP A 311 -0.85 -18.64 -8.65
N LEU A 312 -1.94 -18.87 -7.92
CA LEU A 312 -3.05 -19.71 -8.33
C LEU A 312 -4.06 -18.85 -9.09
N PHE A 313 -4.56 -19.32 -10.23
CA PHE A 313 -5.59 -18.64 -10.98
C PHE A 313 -6.76 -19.55 -11.33
N GLY A 314 -7.94 -18.94 -11.44
CA GLY A 314 -9.14 -19.48 -12.06
C GLY A 314 -9.64 -18.51 -13.13
N LYS A 315 -9.84 -18.99 -14.36
CA LYS A 315 -10.36 -18.20 -15.49
C LYS A 315 -11.56 -18.89 -16.11
N SER A 316 -12.68 -18.18 -16.28
CA SER A 316 -13.94 -18.74 -16.76
C SER A 316 -14.52 -17.93 -17.91
N ILE A 317 -14.94 -18.65 -18.96
CA ILE A 317 -15.64 -18.10 -20.12
C ILE A 317 -17.13 -18.45 -19.98
N ASN A 318 -18.01 -17.47 -20.19
CA ASN A 318 -19.47 -17.61 -20.09
C ASN A 318 -20.01 -18.08 -18.73
N HIS A 319 -19.30 -17.78 -17.63
CA HIS A 319 -19.74 -18.02 -16.24
C HIS A 319 -20.09 -19.49 -15.91
N SER A 320 -19.52 -20.46 -16.63
CA SER A 320 -19.71 -21.89 -16.33
C SER A 320 -18.51 -22.49 -15.58
N TRP A 321 -18.80 -23.32 -14.58
CA TRP A 321 -17.79 -24.07 -13.83
C TRP A 321 -17.08 -25.11 -14.71
N ASP A 322 -17.79 -25.71 -15.67
CA ASP A 322 -17.25 -26.74 -16.56
C ASP A 322 -16.24 -26.17 -17.58
N THR A 323 -16.27 -24.85 -17.82
CA THR A 323 -15.34 -24.13 -18.70
C THR A 323 -14.29 -23.33 -17.92
N THR A 324 -14.18 -23.57 -16.60
CA THR A 324 -13.22 -22.84 -15.76
C THR A 324 -11.86 -23.52 -15.79
N SER A 325 -10.84 -22.79 -16.23
CA SER A 325 -9.45 -23.21 -16.21
C SER A 325 -8.83 -22.86 -14.87
N TRP A 326 -8.23 -23.83 -14.19
CA TRP A 326 -7.49 -23.64 -12.96
C TRP A 326 -6.03 -23.95 -13.18
N GLY A 327 -5.14 -23.10 -12.67
CA GLY A 327 -3.73 -23.21 -13.00
C GLY A 327 -2.81 -22.44 -12.09
N LEU A 328 -1.52 -22.57 -12.37
CA LEU A 328 -0.47 -21.78 -11.72
C LEU A 328 0.14 -20.80 -12.70
N ALA A 329 0.50 -19.63 -12.20
CA ALA A 329 1.17 -18.61 -12.98
C ALA A 329 2.36 -18.01 -12.22
N PRO A 330 3.60 -18.48 -12.46
CA PRO A 330 4.79 -17.79 -12.00
C PRO A 330 4.93 -16.43 -12.69
N HIS A 331 5.32 -15.41 -11.93
CA HIS A 331 5.59 -14.07 -12.42
C HIS A 331 6.90 -13.53 -11.82
N ILE A 332 7.60 -12.72 -12.60
CA ILE A 332 8.73 -11.90 -12.18
C ILE A 332 8.48 -10.46 -12.62
N GLY A 333 8.90 -9.50 -11.80
CA GLY A 333 8.74 -8.10 -12.16
C GLY A 333 9.65 -7.18 -11.37
N MET A 334 9.62 -5.93 -11.77
CA MET A 334 10.41 -4.84 -11.21
C MET A 334 9.57 -3.57 -11.22
N LEU A 335 9.57 -2.85 -10.10
CA LEU A 335 9.21 -1.44 -10.03
C LEU A 335 10.49 -0.62 -9.98
N TRP A 336 10.51 0.51 -10.67
CA TRP A 336 11.66 1.41 -10.67
C TRP A 336 11.23 2.86 -10.75
N GLU A 337 11.66 3.66 -9.77
CA GLU A 337 11.56 5.11 -9.79
C GLU A 337 12.88 5.68 -10.32
N ILE A 338 12.89 6.09 -11.58
CA ILE A 338 14.11 6.57 -12.25
C ILE A 338 14.45 7.99 -11.78
N LEU A 339 13.42 8.82 -11.63
CA LEU A 339 13.47 10.21 -11.19
C LEU A 339 12.18 10.50 -10.41
N ASP A 340 12.20 11.53 -9.57
CA ASP A 340 11.01 12.02 -8.90
C ASP A 340 9.88 12.26 -9.92
N GLY A 341 8.75 11.59 -9.73
CA GLY A 341 7.61 11.68 -10.63
C GLY A 341 7.68 10.80 -11.88
N TRP A 342 8.73 9.99 -12.10
CA TRP A 342 8.80 8.99 -13.17
C TRP A 342 8.98 7.57 -12.62
N LYS A 343 7.91 6.77 -12.68
CA LYS A 343 7.93 5.35 -12.29
C LYS A 343 7.70 4.42 -13.48
N ILE A 344 8.38 3.28 -13.47
CA ILE A 344 8.25 2.20 -14.45
C ILE A 344 7.91 0.91 -13.72
N ARG A 345 6.99 0.13 -14.29
CA ARG A 345 6.69 -1.25 -13.91
C ARG A 345 6.94 -2.16 -15.10
N LEU A 346 7.76 -3.17 -14.88
CA LEU A 346 7.95 -4.28 -15.82
C LEU A 346 7.47 -5.56 -15.12
N GLU A 347 6.67 -6.38 -15.79
CA GLU A 347 6.28 -7.69 -15.26
C GLU A 347 6.13 -8.69 -16.40
N GLY A 348 6.63 -9.90 -16.20
CA GLY A 348 6.46 -11.04 -17.10
C GLY A 348 5.97 -12.25 -16.31
N GLY A 349 5.08 -13.03 -16.90
CA GLY A 349 4.53 -14.23 -16.30
C GLY A 349 4.15 -15.28 -17.31
N TRP A 350 3.92 -16.50 -16.84
CA TRP A 350 3.54 -17.63 -17.67
C TRP A 350 2.34 -18.34 -17.05
N TYR A 351 1.21 -18.42 -17.77
CA TYR A 351 0.00 -19.09 -17.29
C TYR A 351 -0.03 -20.53 -17.78
N ARG A 352 -0.19 -21.47 -16.85
CA ARG A 352 -0.40 -22.90 -17.17
C ARG A 352 -1.59 -23.48 -16.41
N SER A 353 -2.60 -23.97 -17.13
CA SER A 353 -3.72 -24.69 -16.50
C SER A 353 -3.39 -26.17 -16.25
N TYR A 354 -3.96 -26.70 -15.17
CA TYR A 354 -3.86 -28.12 -14.76
C TYR A 354 -5.24 -28.78 -14.65
N SER A 355 -6.32 -28.00 -14.75
CA SER A 355 -7.70 -28.48 -14.81
C SER A 355 -8.53 -27.53 -15.68
N GLY A 356 -9.54 -28.06 -16.37
CA GLY A 356 -10.37 -27.32 -17.31
C GLY A 356 -9.70 -27.15 -18.68
N PRO A 357 -10.16 -26.17 -19.50
CA PRO A 357 -9.54 -25.85 -20.78
C PRO A 357 -8.03 -25.59 -20.69
N VAL A 358 -7.30 -25.96 -21.75
CA VAL A 358 -5.84 -25.78 -21.80
C VAL A 358 -5.50 -24.31 -21.94
N MET A 359 -4.69 -23.80 -21.03
CA MET A 359 -4.07 -22.48 -21.08
C MET A 359 -2.57 -22.68 -20.91
N ASP A 360 -1.79 -22.23 -21.90
CA ASP A 360 -0.33 -22.26 -21.87
C ASP A 360 0.21 -21.06 -22.66
N HIS A 361 0.44 -19.94 -21.98
CA HIS A 361 0.90 -18.72 -22.63
C HIS A 361 1.67 -17.79 -21.70
N GLY A 362 2.57 -17.00 -22.30
CA GLY A 362 3.22 -15.88 -21.65
C GLY A 362 2.34 -14.63 -21.62
N LYS A 363 2.52 -13.81 -20.59
CA LYS A 363 2.04 -12.44 -20.48
C LYS A 363 3.21 -11.54 -20.11
N ALA A 364 3.28 -10.35 -20.68
CA ALA A 364 4.27 -9.35 -20.33
C ALA A 364 3.63 -7.96 -20.33
N LEU A 365 4.13 -7.07 -19.46
CA LEU A 365 3.76 -5.66 -19.44
C LEU A 365 4.98 -4.78 -19.20
N ALA A 366 4.94 -3.59 -19.79
CA ALA A 366 5.85 -2.50 -19.56
C ALA A 366 5.05 -1.21 -19.46
N HIS A 367 4.87 -0.71 -18.24
CA HIS A 367 4.06 0.46 -17.94
C HIS A 367 4.95 1.57 -17.38
N GLN A 368 4.75 2.80 -17.84
CA GLN A 368 5.47 3.98 -17.38
C GLN A 368 4.47 5.06 -16.98
N ARG A 369 4.79 5.82 -15.93
CA ARG A 369 4.00 6.95 -15.46
C ARG A 369 4.89 8.17 -15.25
N TRP A 370 4.46 9.31 -15.77
CA TRP A 370 4.99 10.64 -15.48
C TRP A 370 3.97 11.46 -14.71
N THR A 371 4.33 11.94 -13.53
CA THR A 371 3.53 12.86 -12.74
C THR A 371 3.61 14.25 -13.35
N LEU A 372 2.47 14.81 -13.77
CA LEU A 372 2.39 16.16 -14.33
C LEU A 372 1.97 17.19 -13.28
N SER A 373 1.10 16.78 -12.36
CA SER A 373 0.71 17.54 -11.16
C SER A 373 0.13 16.58 -10.11
N GLN A 374 -0.20 17.08 -8.91
CA GLN A 374 -0.83 16.27 -7.85
C GLN A 374 -2.05 15.46 -8.31
N ASN A 375 -2.83 15.96 -9.28
CA ASN A 375 -4.05 15.30 -9.75
C ASN A 375 -4.01 14.94 -11.24
N LEU A 376 -2.83 14.93 -11.86
CA LEU A 376 -2.69 14.64 -13.28
C LEU A 376 -1.43 13.83 -13.54
N ASP A 377 -1.57 12.67 -14.19
CA ASP A 377 -0.45 11.90 -14.69
C ASP A 377 -0.62 11.49 -16.16
N LEU A 378 0.50 11.25 -16.84
CA LEU A 378 0.58 10.68 -18.17
C LEU A 378 1.14 9.27 -18.05
N ARG A 379 0.55 8.30 -18.76
CA ARG A 379 1.04 6.92 -18.79
C ARG A 379 1.23 6.41 -20.20
N LEU A 380 2.33 5.67 -20.38
CA LEU A 380 2.60 4.88 -21.57
C LEU A 380 2.60 3.41 -21.15
N GLU A 381 1.70 2.63 -21.72
CA GLU A 381 1.51 1.23 -21.37
C GLU A 381 1.71 0.35 -22.61
N TYR A 382 2.47 -0.71 -22.45
CA TYR A 382 2.60 -1.77 -23.43
C TYR A 382 2.27 -3.09 -22.75
N ASP A 383 1.34 -3.85 -23.33
CA ASP A 383 0.91 -5.14 -22.82
C ASP A 383 0.95 -6.19 -23.92
N GLN A 384 1.38 -7.40 -23.56
CA GLN A 384 1.39 -8.56 -24.43
C GLN A 384 0.71 -9.74 -23.74
N ILE A 385 -0.21 -10.40 -24.44
CA ILE A 385 -0.81 -11.68 -24.06
C ILE A 385 -0.65 -12.64 -25.24
N HIS A 386 0.06 -13.75 -25.01
CA HIS A 386 0.45 -14.68 -26.06
C HIS A 386 1.19 -13.96 -27.20
N ASP A 387 0.60 -13.90 -28.40
CA ASP A 387 1.11 -13.23 -29.59
C ASP A 387 0.46 -11.84 -29.84
N THR A 388 -0.56 -11.48 -29.04
CA THR A 388 -1.27 -10.20 -29.19
C THR A 388 -0.65 -9.10 -28.34
N ARG A 389 -0.61 -7.88 -28.87
CA ARG A 389 0.08 -6.73 -28.27
C ARG A 389 -0.78 -5.47 -28.35
N GLU A 390 -0.79 -4.70 -27.28
CA GLU A 390 -1.53 -3.45 -27.19
C GLU A 390 -0.63 -2.35 -26.60
N GLY A 391 -0.64 -1.18 -27.24
CA GLY A 391 0.01 0.03 -26.74
C GLY A 391 -1.03 1.08 -26.37
N LYS A 392 -0.84 1.76 -25.24
CA LYS A 392 -1.75 2.82 -24.76
C LYS A 392 -0.97 4.05 -24.34
N LEU A 393 -1.47 5.22 -24.73
CA LEU A 393 -1.05 6.51 -24.17
C LEU A 393 -2.25 7.12 -23.43
N ALA A 394 -2.16 7.22 -22.11
CA ALA A 394 -3.26 7.59 -21.23
C ALA A 394 -2.97 8.87 -20.44
N LEU A 395 -3.97 9.73 -20.32
CA LEU A 395 -4.00 10.85 -19.38
C LEU A 395 -4.97 10.49 -18.25
N ASN A 396 -4.48 10.57 -17.01
CA ASN A 396 -5.27 10.26 -15.81
C ASN A 396 -5.49 11.51 -14.97
N PHE A 397 -6.74 11.77 -14.60
CA PHE A 397 -7.16 12.86 -13.73
C PHE A 397 -7.73 12.31 -12.42
N TYR A 398 -7.25 12.82 -11.28
CA TYR A 398 -7.64 12.35 -9.95
C TYR A 398 -8.60 13.32 -9.24
N TRP A 399 -9.65 12.80 -8.57
CA TRP A 399 -10.75 13.60 -7.99
C TRP A 399 -11.29 13.15 -6.62
#